data_AF-A0A7Y5QAJ9-F1
#
_entry.id   AF-A0A7Y5QAJ9-F1
#
_cell.length_a   1.000
_cell.length_b   1.000
_cell.length_c   1.000
_cell.angle_alpha   90.00
_cell.angle_beta   90.00
_cell.angle_gamma   90.00
#
_symmetry.space_group_name_H-M   'P 1'
#
loop_
_entity.id
_entity.type
_entity.pdbx_description
1 polymer ?
#
loop_
_entity_poly.entity_id
_entity_poly.type
_entity_poly.pdbx_seq_one_letter_code
_entity_poly.pdbx_strand_id
1 'polypeptide(L)'
;MNGASPTVVRANDAASLRPLFLLDPSVIYLNHGSFGACPISVFETYQSWQLELERNPVRFLKVRAAGLMADARDVLADYVGCPAKDCVFVPNATAGVYLATQSLLALLEPGDEIVMTDHEYQPCQTIWQEVSERTGVRLVVVPITIPYTTDDAFVEEFWARVTPRTKIVFLSHITSITALRFPVKAICARARAADITSIIDGAHAPGHVPLDISDIDPDFYGGSCHKWMLAPKGTGFLYVAEPYQAAMRPLFPSWGWREIADFTVRHHEQGTRDPAALLAVPEAVAFMRAYDWDSVRARSHELALRTRDAIHALTGLAVLTPPTHFSQMCAIPLPQNLAAEAIKEALFERYHIEAPVHALNGSPYLRLSIQGYNDDHDADALIRAMEELLA
;
A
#
# COMPACT_ATOMS: atom_id res chain seq x y z
N MET A 1 10.95 10.39 31.46
CA MET A 1 9.84 9.48 31.84
C MET A 1 8.55 10.27 31.77
N ASN A 2 7.96 10.38 30.57
CA ASN A 2 6.62 10.94 30.42
C ASN A 2 5.64 9.77 30.46
N GLY A 3 4.92 9.66 31.58
CA GLY A 3 3.85 8.68 31.73
C GLY A 3 2.71 9.06 30.80
N ALA A 4 2.57 8.31 29.69
CA ALA A 4 1.33 8.29 28.94
C ALA A 4 0.26 7.69 29.86
N SER A 5 -0.78 8.48 30.16
CA SER A 5 -2.00 7.95 30.77
C SER A 5 -2.47 6.75 29.94
N PRO A 6 -2.89 5.63 30.56
CA PRO A 6 -3.34 4.47 29.81
C PRO A 6 -4.50 4.89 28.90
N THR A 7 -4.27 4.86 27.60
CA THR A 7 -5.28 5.15 26.58
C THR A 7 -6.43 4.19 26.81
N VAL A 8 -7.61 4.70 27.12
CA VAL A 8 -8.82 3.87 27.21
C VAL A 8 -9.10 3.33 25.81
N VAL A 9 -8.78 2.05 25.59
CA VAL A 9 -9.06 1.37 24.33
C VAL A 9 -10.57 1.30 24.14
N ARG A 10 -11.04 1.79 22.99
CA ARG A 10 -12.46 1.81 22.65
C ARG A 10 -12.91 0.45 22.12
N ALA A 11 -14.21 0.16 22.23
CA ALA A 11 -14.79 -1.03 21.61
C ALA A 11 -14.51 -1.00 20.09
N ASN A 12 -14.02 -2.12 19.56
CA ASN A 12 -13.49 -2.21 18.20
C ASN A 12 -14.11 -3.37 17.40
N ASP A 13 -15.25 -3.92 17.84
CA ASP A 13 -16.06 -4.84 17.04
C ASP A 13 -16.69 -4.14 15.82
N ALA A 14 -17.19 -4.93 14.87
CA ALA A 14 -17.76 -4.38 13.63
C ALA A 14 -18.96 -3.47 13.87
N ALA A 15 -19.82 -3.79 14.84
CA ALA A 15 -20.99 -2.97 15.17
C ALA A 15 -20.58 -1.60 15.75
N SER A 16 -19.48 -1.57 16.51
CA SER A 16 -18.89 -0.34 17.05
C SER A 16 -18.14 0.47 15.99
N LEU A 17 -17.44 -0.19 15.05
CA LEU A 17 -16.61 0.48 14.04
C LEU A 17 -17.41 0.95 12.82
N ARG A 18 -18.39 0.17 12.33
CA ARG A 18 -19.14 0.47 11.09
C ARG A 18 -19.77 1.88 11.08
N PRO A 19 -20.41 2.38 12.17
CA PRO A 19 -20.96 3.73 12.21
C PRO A 19 -19.92 4.85 12.14
N LEU A 20 -18.63 4.54 12.28
CA LEU A 20 -17.54 5.51 12.20
C LEU A 20 -17.07 5.76 10.77
N PHE A 21 -17.67 5.11 9.76
CA PHE A 21 -17.33 5.27 8.35
C PHE A 21 -18.52 5.81 7.55
N LEU A 22 -18.23 6.57 6.50
CA LEU A 22 -19.22 7.15 5.59
C LEU A 22 -19.62 6.21 4.43
N LEU A 23 -19.42 4.89 4.58
CA LEU A 23 -19.76 3.93 3.54
C LEU A 23 -21.29 3.84 3.37
N ASP A 24 -21.74 3.58 2.13
CA ASP A 24 -23.15 3.35 1.85
C ASP A 24 -23.63 2.08 2.57
N PRO A 25 -24.59 2.17 3.50
CA PRO A 25 -25.06 1.02 4.27
C PRO A 25 -25.83 0.00 3.42
N SER A 26 -26.22 0.33 2.19
CA SER A 26 -26.87 -0.59 1.26
C SER A 26 -25.88 -1.49 0.49
N VAL A 27 -24.57 -1.22 0.59
CA VAL A 27 -23.52 -1.95 -0.11
C VAL A 27 -22.63 -2.70 0.89
N ILE A 28 -22.46 -4.00 0.69
CA ILE A 28 -21.48 -4.81 1.39
C ILE A 28 -20.10 -4.51 0.79
N TYR A 29 -19.32 -3.68 1.48
CA TYR A 29 -18.05 -3.18 0.97
C TYR A 29 -16.88 -4.08 1.37
N LEU A 30 -16.43 -4.93 0.45
CA LEU A 30 -15.36 -5.94 0.61
C LEU A 30 -14.13 -5.63 -0.25
N ASN A 31 -13.93 -4.34 -0.58
CA ASN A 31 -12.86 -3.83 -1.45
C ASN A 31 -12.01 -2.73 -0.78
N HIS A 32 -11.80 -2.81 0.55
CA HIS A 32 -11.00 -1.81 1.27
C HIS A 32 -9.59 -1.63 0.66
N GLY A 33 -8.98 -2.71 0.14
CA GLY A 33 -7.64 -2.66 -0.42
C GLY A 33 -7.47 -1.73 -1.63
N SER A 34 -8.53 -1.39 -2.38
CA SER A 34 -8.41 -0.52 -3.55
C SER A 34 -8.16 0.94 -3.18
N PHE A 35 -9.14 1.57 -2.52
CA PHE A 35 -9.13 3.02 -2.26
C PHE A 35 -9.20 3.37 -0.77
N GLY A 36 -9.41 2.37 0.09
CA GLY A 36 -9.66 2.57 1.52
C GLY A 36 -10.94 3.34 1.82
N ALA A 37 -11.23 3.43 3.12
CA ALA A 37 -12.32 4.23 3.65
C ALA A 37 -11.76 5.07 4.81
N CYS A 38 -12.09 6.36 4.80
CA CYS A 38 -11.63 7.31 5.82
C CYS A 38 -12.68 7.35 6.94
N PRO A 39 -12.32 7.12 8.21
CA PRO A 39 -13.22 7.30 9.34
C PRO A 39 -13.71 8.74 9.42
N ILE A 40 -14.90 8.95 9.98
CA ILE A 40 -15.55 10.26 10.09
C ILE A 40 -14.64 11.27 10.81
N SER A 41 -14.00 10.90 11.93
CA SER A 41 -13.13 11.84 12.67
C SER A 41 -11.90 12.30 11.87
N VAL A 42 -11.33 11.38 11.08
CA VAL A 42 -10.20 11.68 10.18
C VAL A 42 -10.67 12.59 9.05
N PHE A 43 -11.86 12.32 8.48
CA PHE A 43 -12.45 13.13 7.42
C PHE A 43 -12.83 14.54 7.90
N GLU A 44 -13.38 14.67 9.12
CA GLU A 44 -13.66 15.95 9.76
C GLU A 44 -12.37 16.76 10.00
N THR A 45 -11.29 16.09 10.44
CA THR A 45 -9.98 16.73 10.59
C THR A 45 -9.46 17.23 9.25
N TYR A 46 -9.57 16.41 8.20
CA TYR A 46 -9.24 16.82 6.83
C TYR A 46 -10.02 18.08 6.41
N GLN A 47 -11.35 18.10 6.56
CA GLN A 47 -12.17 19.26 6.22
C GLN A 47 -11.82 20.50 7.06
N SER A 48 -11.49 20.31 8.34
CA SER A 48 -11.10 21.41 9.22
C SER A 48 -9.83 22.12 8.74
N TRP A 49 -8.86 21.36 8.20
CA TRP A 49 -7.64 21.92 7.61
C TRP A 49 -7.91 22.70 6.33
N GLN A 50 -8.87 22.26 5.50
CA GLN A 50 -9.29 23.00 4.32
C GLN A 50 -9.92 24.34 4.70
N LEU A 51 -10.82 24.34 5.70
CA LEU A 51 -11.43 25.57 6.23
C LEU A 51 -10.37 26.50 6.83
N GLU A 52 -9.39 25.96 7.57
CA GLU A 52 -8.30 26.73 8.16
C GLU A 52 -7.37 27.35 7.10
N LEU A 53 -7.09 26.62 6.02
CA LEU A 53 -6.30 27.12 4.88
C LEU A 53 -6.95 28.37 4.28
N GLU A 54 -8.26 28.33 4.04
CA GLU A 54 -8.99 29.42 3.38
C GLU A 54 -9.16 30.68 4.25
N ARG A 55 -8.97 30.59 5.57
CA ARG A 55 -9.01 31.78 6.45
C ARG A 55 -7.92 32.80 6.12
N ASN A 56 -6.74 32.33 5.70
CA ASN A 56 -5.65 33.17 5.21
C ASN A 56 -4.63 32.31 4.41
N PRO A 57 -4.86 32.07 3.12
CA PRO A 57 -4.06 31.13 2.32
C PRO A 57 -2.57 31.47 2.27
N VAL A 58 -2.24 32.76 2.16
CA VAL A 58 -0.83 33.20 2.11
C VAL A 58 -0.13 32.91 3.42
N ARG A 59 -0.72 33.27 4.56
CA ARG A 59 -0.14 32.97 5.88
C ARG A 59 -0.06 31.47 6.12
N PHE A 60 -1.10 30.72 5.74
CA PHE A 60 -1.11 29.27 5.92
C PHE A 60 0.03 28.62 5.13
N LEU A 61 0.08 28.82 3.81
CA LEU A 61 1.04 28.18 2.93
C LEU A 61 2.47 28.67 3.14
N LYS A 62 2.69 29.98 3.31
CA LYS A 62 4.05 30.55 3.39
C LYS A 62 4.67 30.59 4.78
N VAL A 63 3.88 30.47 5.85
CA VAL A 63 4.38 30.60 7.22
C VAL A 63 4.16 29.33 8.05
N ARG A 64 3.01 28.68 7.91
CA ARG A 64 2.62 27.57 8.81
C ARG A 64 2.85 26.19 8.21
N ALA A 65 2.64 26.02 6.91
CA ALA A 65 2.61 24.72 6.26
C ALA A 65 3.89 23.90 6.50
N ALA A 66 5.06 24.53 6.46
CA ALA A 66 6.34 23.85 6.69
C ALA A 66 6.41 23.16 8.07
N GLY A 67 6.04 23.87 9.14
CA GLY A 67 6.00 23.31 10.50
C GLY A 67 4.92 22.24 10.65
N LEU A 68 3.70 22.53 10.20
CA LEU A 68 2.58 21.57 10.29
C LEU A 68 2.86 20.27 9.54
N MET A 69 3.50 20.35 8.37
CA MET A 69 3.89 19.18 7.59
C MET A 69 5.07 18.42 8.21
N ALA A 70 5.99 19.12 8.90
CA ALA A 70 7.04 18.47 9.66
C ALA A 70 6.45 17.66 10.83
N ASP A 71 5.55 18.27 11.60
CA ASP A 71 4.84 17.59 12.69
C ASP A 71 4.08 16.35 12.19
N ALA A 72 3.36 16.49 11.06
CA ALA A 72 2.63 15.38 10.46
C ALA A 72 3.56 14.26 9.95
N ARG A 73 4.73 14.63 9.41
CA ARG A 73 5.75 13.68 8.95
C ARG A 73 6.38 12.94 10.13
N ASP A 74 6.66 13.61 11.23
CA ASP A 74 7.25 12.98 12.42
C ASP A 74 6.32 11.89 12.98
N VAL A 75 5.01 12.15 13.05
CA VAL A 75 4.01 11.16 13.46
C VAL A 75 3.94 9.99 12.47
N LEU A 76 3.95 10.27 11.16
CA LEU A 76 3.94 9.22 10.15
C LEU A 76 5.21 8.35 10.25
N ALA A 77 6.39 8.97 10.33
CA ALA A 77 7.68 8.29 10.34
C ALA A 77 7.83 7.39 11.57
N ASP A 78 7.41 7.87 12.75
CA ASP A 78 7.27 7.05 13.96
C ASP A 78 6.37 5.84 13.73
N TYR A 79 5.20 6.05 13.12
CA TYR A 79 4.23 4.98 12.88
C TYR A 79 4.69 3.91 11.88
N VAL A 80 5.45 4.27 10.84
CA VAL A 80 5.97 3.33 9.83
C VAL A 80 7.38 2.82 10.12
N GLY A 81 7.96 3.21 11.26
CA GLY A 81 9.28 2.77 11.70
C GLY A 81 10.40 3.27 10.79
N CYS A 82 10.54 4.59 10.60
CA CYS A 82 11.71 5.17 9.96
C CYS A 82 12.09 6.54 10.54
N PRO A 83 13.33 7.02 10.31
CA PRO A 83 13.69 8.39 10.66
C PRO A 83 12.91 9.39 9.83
N ALA A 84 12.33 10.41 10.47
CA ALA A 84 11.55 11.44 9.77
C ALA A 84 12.37 12.23 8.73
N LYS A 85 13.69 12.33 8.92
CA LYS A 85 14.61 12.97 7.96
C LYS A 85 14.72 12.21 6.62
N ASP A 86 14.32 10.94 6.59
CA ASP A 86 14.44 10.06 5.42
C ASP A 86 13.08 9.81 4.74
N CYS A 87 12.02 10.47 5.20
CA CYS A 87 10.65 10.26 4.74
C CYS A 87 10.05 11.55 4.16
N VAL A 88 9.32 11.47 3.06
CA VAL A 88 8.60 12.61 2.47
C VAL A 88 7.18 12.22 2.07
N PHE A 89 6.25 13.16 2.15
CA PHE A 89 4.89 12.94 1.66
C PHE A 89 4.82 13.00 0.13
N VAL A 90 4.09 12.06 -0.44
CA VAL A 90 3.75 11.98 -1.87
C VAL A 90 2.24 11.75 -2.03
N PRO A 91 1.64 11.99 -3.22
CA PRO A 91 0.20 11.78 -3.40
C PRO A 91 -0.25 10.32 -3.19
N ASN A 92 0.60 9.35 -3.49
CA ASN A 92 0.34 7.91 -3.39
C ASN A 92 1.65 7.10 -3.59
N ALA A 93 1.61 5.79 -3.30
CA ALA A 93 2.77 4.91 -3.48
C ALA A 93 3.31 4.88 -4.92
N THR A 94 2.44 4.93 -5.94
CA THR A 94 2.85 4.95 -7.36
C THR A 94 3.70 6.17 -7.68
N ALA A 95 3.34 7.35 -7.15
CA ALA A 95 4.18 8.55 -7.24
C ALA A 95 5.53 8.33 -6.52
N GLY A 96 5.54 7.64 -5.38
CA GLY A 96 6.76 7.27 -4.67
C GLY A 96 7.70 6.42 -5.53
N VAL A 97 7.18 5.34 -6.13
CA VAL A 97 7.93 4.48 -7.07
C VAL A 97 8.45 5.28 -8.26
N TYR A 98 7.61 6.12 -8.86
CA TYR A 98 8.03 6.98 -9.97
C TYR A 98 9.20 7.90 -9.60
N LEU A 99 9.14 8.57 -8.44
CA LEU A 99 10.21 9.46 -7.99
C LEU A 99 11.52 8.69 -7.74
N ALA A 100 11.43 7.48 -7.18
CA ALA A 100 12.59 6.62 -7.00
C ALA A 100 13.28 6.35 -8.34
N THR A 101 12.52 6.04 -9.41
CA THR A 101 13.12 5.84 -10.74
C THR A 101 13.82 7.10 -11.25
N GLN A 102 13.23 8.28 -11.05
CA GLN A 102 13.83 9.54 -11.50
C GLN A 102 15.19 9.84 -10.86
N SER A 103 15.44 9.37 -9.64
CA SER A 103 16.73 9.53 -8.95
C SER A 103 17.82 8.60 -9.50
N LEU A 104 17.44 7.50 -10.14
CA LEU A 104 18.35 6.44 -10.58
C LEU A 104 18.61 6.49 -12.09
N LEU A 105 17.79 7.18 -12.88
CA LEU A 105 17.90 7.22 -14.35
C LEU A 105 19.30 7.55 -14.86
N ALA A 106 20.02 8.45 -14.20
CA ALA A 106 21.36 8.86 -14.61
C ALA A 106 22.45 7.81 -14.32
N LEU A 107 22.13 6.79 -13.51
CA LEU A 107 23.03 5.70 -13.11
C LEU A 107 22.83 4.43 -13.94
N LEU A 108 21.79 4.40 -14.77
CA LEU A 108 21.43 3.22 -15.58
C LEU A 108 22.08 3.28 -16.96
N GLU A 109 22.68 2.17 -17.37
CA GLU A 109 23.27 2.00 -18.69
C GLU A 109 22.50 0.97 -19.53
N PRO A 110 22.55 1.06 -20.88
CA PRO A 110 21.98 0.05 -21.74
C PRO A 110 22.46 -1.36 -21.40
N GLY A 111 21.50 -2.28 -21.26
CA GLY A 111 21.75 -3.67 -20.87
C GLY A 111 21.95 -3.91 -19.37
N ASP A 112 21.86 -2.90 -18.51
CA ASP A 112 21.61 -3.14 -17.08
C ASP A 112 20.25 -3.81 -16.89
N GLU A 113 20.09 -4.53 -15.78
CA GLU A 113 18.90 -5.32 -15.50
C GLU A 113 18.13 -4.81 -14.29
N ILE A 114 16.81 -4.83 -14.42
CA ILE A 114 15.86 -4.56 -13.34
C ILE A 114 15.04 -5.84 -13.13
N VAL A 115 15.18 -6.46 -11.96
CA VAL A 115 14.49 -7.71 -11.64
C VAL A 115 13.21 -7.40 -10.85
N MET A 116 12.08 -7.96 -11.29
CA MET A 116 10.78 -7.79 -10.65
C MET A 116 9.91 -9.03 -10.83
N THR A 117 8.78 -9.13 -10.14
CA THR A 117 7.86 -10.27 -10.30
C THR A 117 6.85 -10.06 -11.42
N ASP A 118 6.15 -11.11 -11.84
CA ASP A 118 4.95 -10.99 -12.71
C ASP A 118 3.68 -10.58 -11.94
N HIS A 119 3.81 -10.31 -10.63
CA HIS A 119 2.72 -9.94 -9.73
C HIS A 119 2.69 -8.45 -9.39
N GLU A 120 3.55 -7.66 -10.00
CA GLU A 120 3.66 -6.23 -9.71
C GLU A 120 2.42 -5.44 -10.13
N TYR A 121 2.19 -4.30 -9.47
CA TYR A 121 1.07 -3.43 -9.81
C TYR A 121 1.26 -2.81 -11.22
N GLN A 122 0.23 -2.91 -12.06
CA GLN A 122 0.33 -2.55 -13.49
C GLN A 122 0.86 -1.11 -13.74
N PRO A 123 0.42 -0.06 -13.02
CA PRO A 123 1.02 1.27 -13.16
C PRO A 123 2.52 1.31 -12.85
N CYS A 124 2.99 0.55 -11.86
CA CYS A 124 4.41 0.44 -11.54
C CYS A 124 5.18 -0.31 -12.64
N GLN A 125 4.58 -1.35 -13.23
CA GLN A 125 5.15 -2.02 -14.41
C GLN A 125 5.30 -1.05 -15.58
N THR A 126 4.29 -0.21 -15.84
CA THR A 126 4.34 0.80 -16.91
C THR A 126 5.44 1.83 -16.68
N ILE A 127 5.68 2.25 -15.43
CA ILE A 127 6.82 3.12 -15.10
C ILE A 127 8.14 2.46 -15.50
N TRP A 128 8.32 1.18 -15.19
CA TRP A 128 9.55 0.46 -15.54
C TRP A 128 9.69 0.20 -17.03
N GLN A 129 8.59 -0.03 -17.75
CA GLN A 129 8.58 -0.12 -19.21
C GLN A 129 9.06 1.18 -19.83
N GLU A 130 8.58 2.33 -19.36
CA GLU A 130 9.05 3.64 -19.83
C GLU A 130 10.54 3.84 -19.53
N VAL A 131 11.01 3.44 -18.34
CA VAL A 131 12.44 3.47 -18.00
C VAL A 131 13.26 2.60 -18.96
N SER A 132 12.81 1.39 -19.24
CA SER A 132 13.44 0.47 -20.20
C SER A 132 13.54 1.08 -21.59
N GLU A 133 12.46 1.66 -22.10
CA GLU A 133 12.43 2.33 -23.42
C GLU A 133 13.39 3.52 -23.49
N ARG A 134 13.51 4.30 -22.40
CA ARG A 134 14.34 5.51 -22.35
C ARG A 134 15.83 5.24 -22.17
N THR A 135 16.19 4.17 -21.46
CA THR A 135 17.58 3.92 -21.03
C THR A 135 18.21 2.70 -21.68
N GLY A 136 17.41 1.79 -22.25
CA GLY A 136 17.88 0.53 -22.79
C GLY A 136 18.15 -0.55 -21.73
N VAL A 137 17.73 -0.35 -20.47
CA VAL A 137 17.77 -1.41 -19.45
C VAL A 137 16.80 -2.54 -19.79
N ARG A 138 17.12 -3.76 -19.37
CA ARG A 138 16.29 -4.95 -19.56
C ARG A 138 15.46 -5.22 -18.32
N LEU A 139 14.15 -5.34 -18.50
CA LEU A 139 13.27 -5.84 -17.45
C LEU A 139 13.34 -7.38 -17.40
N VAL A 140 13.72 -7.91 -16.25
CA VAL A 140 13.78 -9.34 -15.97
C VAL A 140 12.60 -9.69 -15.06
N VAL A 141 11.54 -10.23 -15.67
CA VAL A 141 10.32 -10.61 -14.96
C VAL A 141 10.46 -12.05 -14.45
N VAL A 142 10.34 -12.22 -13.13
CA VAL A 142 10.33 -13.51 -12.44
C VAL A 142 8.87 -13.97 -12.30
N PRO A 143 8.47 -15.06 -12.97
CA PRO A 143 7.17 -15.68 -12.69
C PRO A 143 7.15 -16.21 -11.27
N ILE A 144 6.09 -15.93 -10.50
CA ILE A 144 5.94 -16.51 -9.17
C ILE A 144 5.26 -17.87 -9.25
N THR A 145 5.87 -18.86 -8.62
CA THR A 145 5.28 -20.19 -8.48
C THR A 145 4.05 -20.13 -7.55
N ILE A 146 2.91 -20.59 -8.07
CA ILE A 146 1.64 -20.73 -7.35
C ILE A 146 1.27 -22.22 -7.25
N PRO A 147 0.89 -22.74 -6.07
CA PRO A 147 0.69 -22.02 -4.80
C PRO A 147 2.00 -21.51 -4.18
N TYR A 148 1.95 -20.32 -3.58
CA TYR A 148 3.03 -19.75 -2.79
C TYR A 148 3.19 -20.59 -1.52
N THR A 149 4.39 -21.11 -1.27
CA THR A 149 4.64 -22.08 -0.20
C THR A 149 5.41 -21.48 0.97
N THR A 150 6.64 -21.03 0.73
CA THR A 150 7.55 -20.52 1.77
C THR A 150 8.33 -19.32 1.26
N ASP A 151 8.66 -18.41 2.18
CA ASP A 151 9.52 -17.26 1.91
C ASP A 151 10.90 -17.65 1.39
N ASP A 152 11.53 -18.70 1.95
CA ASP A 152 12.85 -19.15 1.49
C ASP A 152 12.82 -19.62 0.02
N ALA A 153 11.81 -20.40 -0.37
CA ALA A 153 11.66 -20.85 -1.75
C ALA A 153 11.46 -19.67 -2.71
N PHE A 154 10.62 -18.70 -2.33
CA PHE A 154 10.41 -17.47 -3.10
C PHE A 154 11.72 -16.68 -3.25
N VAL A 155 12.47 -16.51 -2.16
CA VAL A 155 13.73 -15.76 -2.17
C VAL A 155 14.73 -16.42 -3.11
N GLU A 156 14.88 -17.74 -3.08
CA GLU A 156 15.78 -18.44 -4.01
C GLU A 156 15.32 -18.35 -5.47
N GLU A 157 14.02 -18.51 -5.74
CA GLU A 157 13.45 -18.41 -7.09
C GLU A 157 13.65 -17.00 -7.68
N PHE A 158 13.39 -15.97 -6.89
CA PHE A 158 13.63 -14.59 -7.26
C PHE A 158 15.12 -14.32 -7.50
N TRP A 159 15.96 -14.75 -6.56
CA TRP A 159 17.40 -14.48 -6.61
C TRP A 159 18.12 -15.24 -7.73
N ALA A 160 17.59 -16.38 -8.18
CA ALA A 160 18.11 -17.11 -9.34
C ALA A 160 18.07 -16.31 -10.65
N ARG A 161 17.30 -15.21 -10.70
CA ARG A 161 17.23 -14.30 -11.86
C ARG A 161 18.13 -13.08 -11.74
N VAL A 162 18.78 -12.89 -10.59
CA VAL A 162 19.77 -11.82 -10.38
C VAL A 162 21.09 -12.20 -11.03
N THR A 163 21.69 -11.26 -11.76
CA THR A 163 22.96 -11.45 -12.48
C THR A 163 23.93 -10.31 -12.14
N PRO A 164 25.20 -10.38 -12.56
CA PRO A 164 26.13 -9.25 -12.43
C PRO A 164 25.70 -7.96 -13.15
N ARG A 165 24.69 -8.02 -14.02
CA ARG A 165 24.09 -6.86 -14.71
C ARG A 165 22.91 -6.26 -13.95
N THR A 166 22.41 -6.94 -12.91
CA THR A 166 21.31 -6.43 -12.10
C THR A 166 21.74 -5.20 -11.32
N LYS A 167 21.00 -4.10 -11.49
CA LYS A 167 21.21 -2.84 -10.76
C LYS A 167 20.08 -2.53 -9.80
N ILE A 168 18.87 -3.00 -10.11
CA ILE A 168 17.69 -2.73 -9.31
C ILE A 168 16.90 -4.03 -9.11
N VAL A 169 16.42 -4.24 -7.89
CA VAL A 169 15.29 -5.14 -7.60
C VAL A 169 14.07 -4.30 -7.25
N PHE A 170 12.94 -4.60 -7.88
CA PHE A 170 11.66 -3.96 -7.61
C PHE A 170 10.62 -5.00 -7.19
N LEU A 171 10.01 -4.81 -6.01
CA LEU A 171 8.96 -5.71 -5.52
C LEU A 171 7.85 -4.96 -4.81
N SER A 172 6.63 -5.43 -5.01
CA SER A 172 5.51 -5.15 -4.11
C SER A 172 5.74 -5.86 -2.76
N HIS A 173 5.53 -5.17 -1.64
CA HIS A 173 5.53 -5.84 -0.32
C HIS A 173 4.28 -6.71 -0.15
N ILE A 174 3.13 -6.21 -0.58
CA ILE A 174 1.88 -6.97 -0.68
C ILE A 174 1.30 -6.72 -2.07
N THR A 175 1.17 -7.79 -2.87
CA THR A 175 0.72 -7.69 -4.26
C THR A 175 -0.75 -7.27 -4.36
N SER A 176 -1.09 -6.49 -5.40
CA SER A 176 -2.45 -5.98 -5.54
C SER A 176 -3.46 -7.08 -5.85
N ILE A 177 -3.22 -7.92 -6.87
CA ILE A 177 -4.21 -8.90 -7.33
C ILE A 177 -4.26 -10.12 -6.41
N THR A 178 -3.11 -10.73 -6.12
CA THR A 178 -3.05 -11.99 -5.37
C THR A 178 -2.98 -11.82 -3.86
N ALA A 179 -2.76 -10.59 -3.38
CA ALA A 179 -2.62 -10.25 -1.96
C ALA A 179 -1.53 -11.05 -1.23
N LEU A 180 -0.52 -11.52 -1.97
CA LEU A 180 0.64 -12.22 -1.41
C LEU A 180 1.53 -11.22 -0.69
N ARG A 181 1.91 -11.54 0.54
CA ARG A 181 2.95 -10.81 1.28
C ARG A 181 4.31 -11.42 0.98
N PHE A 182 5.17 -10.66 0.30
CA PHE A 182 6.53 -11.10 -0.03
C PHE A 182 7.53 -10.79 1.10
N PRO A 183 8.60 -11.59 1.24
CA PRO A 183 9.64 -11.42 2.26
C PRO A 183 10.64 -10.32 1.86
N VAL A 184 10.16 -9.08 1.73
CA VAL A 184 10.95 -7.95 1.22
C VAL A 184 12.23 -7.70 2.03
N LYS A 185 12.21 -7.96 3.35
CA LYS A 185 13.41 -7.85 4.21
C LYS A 185 14.55 -8.76 3.74
N ALA A 186 14.25 -10.01 3.42
CA ALA A 186 15.25 -10.97 2.94
C ALA A 186 15.81 -10.56 1.57
N ILE A 187 14.95 -10.05 0.69
CA ILE A 187 15.37 -9.53 -0.61
C ILE A 187 16.24 -8.28 -0.48
N CYS A 188 15.86 -7.31 0.37
CA CYS A 188 16.64 -6.10 0.62
C CYS A 188 18.02 -6.44 1.19
N ALA A 189 18.09 -7.40 2.12
CA ALA A 189 19.37 -7.87 2.67
C ALA A 189 20.29 -8.48 1.59
N ARG A 190 19.76 -9.31 0.68
CA ARG A 190 20.55 -9.85 -0.44
C ARG A 190 20.95 -8.77 -1.44
N ALA A 191 20.04 -7.84 -1.75
CA ALA A 191 20.29 -6.71 -2.65
C ALA A 191 21.46 -5.86 -2.14
N ARG A 192 21.45 -5.48 -0.86
CA ARG A 192 22.53 -4.73 -0.24
C ARG A 192 23.87 -5.47 -0.26
N ALA A 193 23.86 -6.78 0.05
CA ALA A 193 25.07 -7.60 0.01
C ALA A 193 25.68 -7.71 -1.40
N ALA A 194 24.88 -7.48 -2.44
CA ALA A 194 25.28 -7.52 -3.84
C ALA A 194 25.45 -6.13 -4.48
N ASP A 195 25.36 -5.04 -3.72
CA ASP A 195 25.40 -3.65 -4.23
C ASP A 195 24.30 -3.38 -5.28
N ILE A 196 23.11 -3.93 -5.05
CA ILE A 196 21.92 -3.77 -5.89
C ILE A 196 20.91 -2.90 -5.16
N THR A 197 20.37 -1.89 -5.85
CA THR A 197 19.38 -0.97 -5.29
C THR A 197 18.02 -1.65 -5.15
N SER A 198 17.39 -1.52 -3.99
CA SER A 198 16.09 -2.10 -3.65
C SER A 198 14.98 -1.04 -3.64
N ILE A 199 13.93 -1.26 -4.43
CA ILE A 199 12.75 -0.39 -4.48
C ILE A 199 11.51 -1.19 -4.14
N ILE A 200 10.84 -0.82 -3.06
CA ILE A 200 9.69 -1.54 -2.55
C ILE A 200 8.40 -0.75 -2.78
N ASP A 201 7.44 -1.34 -3.50
CA ASP A 201 6.06 -0.87 -3.54
C ASP A 201 5.30 -1.41 -2.33
N GLY A 202 5.26 -0.60 -1.28
CA GLY A 202 4.55 -0.86 -0.04
C GLY A 202 3.11 -0.33 -0.03
N ALA A 203 2.45 -0.10 -1.17
CA ALA A 203 1.11 0.52 -1.20
C ALA A 203 0.09 -0.14 -0.26
N HIS A 204 0.14 -1.47 -0.10
CA HIS A 204 -0.79 -2.24 0.72
C HIS A 204 -0.27 -2.56 2.12
N ALA A 205 0.87 -2.01 2.56
CA ALA A 205 1.49 -2.36 3.85
C ALA A 205 1.14 -1.43 5.02
N PRO A 206 1.19 -0.09 4.91
CA PRO A 206 0.91 0.82 6.04
C PRO A 206 -0.47 0.55 6.64
N GLY A 207 -0.51 0.22 7.94
CA GLY A 207 -1.74 -0.11 8.65
C GLY A 207 -2.37 -1.47 8.36
N HIS A 208 -1.80 -2.25 7.43
CA HIS A 208 -2.25 -3.61 7.08
C HIS A 208 -1.37 -4.70 7.72
N VAL A 209 -0.10 -4.38 7.96
CA VAL A 209 0.89 -5.21 8.65
C VAL A 209 1.68 -4.33 9.64
N PRO A 210 2.31 -4.90 10.68
CA PRO A 210 3.23 -4.16 11.56
C PRO A 210 4.48 -3.76 10.75
N LEU A 211 4.42 -2.59 10.14
CA LEU A 211 5.47 -2.08 9.25
C LEU A 211 6.57 -1.41 10.06
N ASP A 212 7.80 -1.86 9.85
CA ASP A 212 9.02 -1.21 10.32
C ASP A 212 9.98 -1.12 9.12
N ILE A 213 10.09 0.07 8.55
CA ILE A 213 10.91 0.30 7.35
C ILE A 213 12.40 0.20 7.69
N SER A 214 12.82 0.64 8.88
CA SER A 214 14.20 0.51 9.34
C SER A 214 14.62 -0.95 9.53
N ASP A 215 13.70 -1.83 9.94
CA ASP A 215 13.99 -3.28 10.01
C ASP A 215 14.04 -3.96 8.63
N ILE A 216 13.23 -3.50 7.68
CA ILE A 216 13.28 -3.97 6.27
C ILE A 216 14.56 -3.46 5.57
N ASP A 217 14.97 -2.24 5.90
CA ASP A 217 16.16 -1.54 5.42
C ASP A 217 16.24 -1.46 3.86
N PRO A 218 15.20 -0.98 3.16
CA PRO A 218 15.24 -0.81 1.71
C PRO A 218 16.02 0.45 1.31
N ASP A 219 16.35 0.62 0.02
CA ASP A 219 16.89 1.90 -0.47
C ASP A 219 15.76 2.91 -0.74
N PHE A 220 14.62 2.42 -1.23
CA PHE A 220 13.39 3.18 -1.43
C PHE A 220 12.16 2.37 -0.99
N TYR A 221 11.22 3.03 -0.32
CA TYR A 221 9.95 2.41 0.08
C TYR A 221 8.79 3.37 -0.11
N GLY A 222 7.89 3.08 -1.05
CA GLY A 222 6.67 3.85 -1.30
C GLY A 222 5.47 3.27 -0.57
N GLY A 223 4.69 4.08 0.13
CA GLY A 223 3.49 3.63 0.86
C GLY A 223 2.26 4.49 0.59
N SER A 224 1.08 3.89 0.73
CA SER A 224 -0.20 4.61 0.64
C SER A 224 -0.86 4.68 2.02
N CYS A 225 -1.02 5.88 2.57
CA CYS A 225 -1.68 6.06 3.86
C CYS A 225 -3.21 5.95 3.71
N HIS A 226 -3.74 6.24 2.52
CA HIS A 226 -5.20 6.30 2.29
C HIS A 226 -5.90 4.95 2.12
N LYS A 227 -5.13 3.86 2.06
CA LYS A 227 -5.67 2.50 2.00
C LYS A 227 -5.92 2.00 3.43
N TRP A 228 -5.09 1.07 3.90
CA TRP A 228 -5.25 0.37 5.18
C TRP A 228 -4.94 1.22 6.42
N MET A 229 -4.17 2.30 6.26
CA MET A 229 -3.88 3.27 7.32
C MET A 229 -5.02 4.30 7.48
N LEU A 230 -6.10 4.20 6.71
CA LEU A 230 -7.36 4.96 6.90
C LEU A 230 -7.26 6.47 6.72
N ALA A 231 -6.14 6.98 6.20
CA ALA A 231 -5.98 8.41 5.96
C ALA A 231 -6.84 8.89 4.76
N PRO A 232 -7.04 10.21 4.59
CA PRO A 232 -7.77 10.72 3.42
C PRO A 232 -7.07 10.39 2.10
N LYS A 233 -7.83 10.30 1.02
CA LYS A 233 -7.32 10.03 -0.33
C LYS A 233 -6.28 11.09 -0.73
N GLY A 234 -5.29 10.70 -1.54
CA GLY A 234 -4.18 11.57 -1.91
C GLY A 234 -3.08 11.67 -0.85
N THR A 235 -3.03 10.70 0.08
CA THR A 235 -1.97 10.58 1.09
C THR A 235 -1.12 9.33 0.83
N GLY A 236 0.18 9.54 0.75
CA GLY A 236 1.20 8.52 0.67
C GLY A 236 2.54 9.07 1.12
N PHE A 237 3.54 8.21 1.16
CA PHE A 237 4.89 8.59 1.54
C PHE A 237 5.93 7.84 0.72
N LEU A 238 7.13 8.38 0.75
CA LEU A 238 8.32 7.77 0.20
C LEU A 238 9.43 7.89 1.23
N TYR A 239 9.95 6.75 1.66
CA TYR A 239 11.23 6.66 2.34
C TYR A 239 12.36 6.56 1.33
N VAL A 240 13.46 7.26 1.59
CA VAL A 240 14.66 7.29 0.75
C VAL A 240 15.89 7.18 1.65
N ALA A 241 16.70 6.14 1.45
CA ALA A 241 17.95 5.98 2.17
C ALA A 241 18.91 7.14 1.88
N GLU A 242 19.66 7.56 2.91
CA GLU A 242 20.54 8.75 2.90
C GLU A 242 21.42 8.89 1.64
N PRO A 243 22.08 7.83 1.12
CA PRO A 243 22.93 7.95 -0.07
C PRO A 243 22.21 8.45 -1.33
N TYR A 244 20.90 8.21 -1.44
CA TYR A 244 20.11 8.57 -2.63
C TYR A 244 19.44 9.94 -2.53
N GLN A 245 19.36 10.51 -1.32
CA GLN A 245 18.60 11.74 -1.07
C GLN A 245 19.12 12.93 -1.87
N ALA A 246 20.44 13.05 -2.06
CA ALA A 246 21.03 14.16 -2.81
C ALA A 246 20.58 14.19 -4.28
N ALA A 247 20.52 13.02 -4.93
CA ALA A 247 20.12 12.85 -6.32
C ALA A 247 18.60 12.87 -6.53
N MET A 248 17.82 12.65 -5.46
CA MET A 248 16.37 12.59 -5.54
C MET A 248 15.76 13.91 -5.99
N ARG A 249 14.93 13.88 -7.04
CA ARG A 249 14.22 15.05 -7.57
C ARG A 249 12.75 15.01 -7.13
N PRO A 250 12.15 16.12 -6.71
CA PRO A 250 10.73 16.21 -6.41
C PRO A 250 9.91 16.02 -7.69
N LEU A 251 8.62 15.75 -7.51
CA LEU A 251 7.64 15.64 -8.60
C LEU A 251 7.63 16.90 -9.45
N PHE A 252 7.70 18.06 -8.79
CA PHE A 252 7.88 19.35 -9.44
C PHE A 252 9.01 20.11 -8.74
N PRO A 253 10.11 20.45 -9.45
CA PRO A 253 11.07 21.42 -8.95
C PRO A 253 10.36 22.74 -8.64
N SER A 254 10.55 23.26 -7.43
CA SER A 254 9.86 24.48 -6.96
C SER A 254 10.82 25.51 -6.38
N TRP A 255 10.27 26.52 -5.71
CA TRP A 255 11.02 27.61 -5.09
C TRP A 255 12.13 27.08 -4.18
N GLY A 256 13.35 27.57 -4.35
CA GLY A 256 14.49 27.17 -3.52
C GLY A 256 15.07 25.78 -3.81
N TRP A 257 14.56 25.05 -4.82
CA TRP A 257 15.00 23.68 -5.12
C TRP A 257 16.52 23.56 -5.34
N ARG A 258 17.18 24.57 -5.90
CA ARG A 258 18.62 24.55 -6.17
C ARG A 258 19.45 24.94 -4.95
N GLU A 259 18.85 25.67 -4.01
CA GLU A 259 19.52 26.33 -2.89
C GLU A 259 19.35 25.56 -1.57
N ILE A 260 18.26 24.80 -1.42
CA ILE A 260 17.94 24.04 -0.21
C ILE A 260 18.65 22.69 -0.28
N ALA A 261 19.52 22.38 0.68
CA ALA A 261 20.19 21.07 0.72
C ALA A 261 19.34 19.99 1.41
N ASP A 262 18.52 20.38 2.41
CA ASP A 262 17.71 19.45 3.20
C ASP A 262 16.73 18.68 2.31
N PHE A 263 16.80 17.36 2.37
CA PHE A 263 15.98 16.45 1.57
C PHE A 263 14.49 16.66 1.80
N THR A 264 14.06 16.74 3.06
CA THR A 264 12.64 16.85 3.40
C THR A 264 12.05 18.20 3.02
N VAL A 265 12.82 19.28 3.19
CA VAL A 265 12.38 20.64 2.83
C VAL A 265 12.31 20.79 1.30
N ARG A 266 13.26 20.24 0.54
CA ARG A 266 13.23 20.24 -0.94
C ARG A 266 11.98 19.57 -1.52
N HIS A 267 11.37 18.65 -0.80
CA HIS A 267 10.17 17.91 -1.22
C HIS A 267 8.89 18.45 -0.59
N HIS A 268 8.94 19.56 0.15
CA HIS A 268 7.77 20.14 0.81
C HIS A 268 6.91 20.99 -0.15
N GLU A 269 7.49 22.06 -0.72
CA GLU A 269 6.81 22.88 -1.72
C GLU A 269 7.05 22.28 -3.11
N GLN A 270 5.99 21.73 -3.72
CA GLN A 270 6.04 21.13 -5.06
C GLN A 270 4.93 21.73 -5.94
N GLY A 271 4.78 23.05 -5.89
CA GLY A 271 3.65 23.76 -6.49
C GLY A 271 2.44 23.89 -5.55
N THR A 272 1.56 24.84 -5.86
CA THR A 272 0.38 25.13 -5.05
C THR A 272 -0.58 23.95 -5.05
N ARG A 273 -0.88 23.42 -3.86
CA ARG A 273 -1.84 22.34 -3.64
C ARG A 273 -2.47 22.45 -2.26
N ASP A 274 -3.58 21.74 -2.07
CA ASP A 274 -4.19 21.55 -0.75
C ASP A 274 -3.39 20.50 0.06
N PRO A 275 -2.77 20.86 1.21
CA PRO A 275 -2.05 19.93 2.07
C PRO A 275 -2.94 19.25 3.11
N ALA A 276 -4.23 19.61 3.21
CA ALA A 276 -5.12 19.22 4.31
C ALA A 276 -5.21 17.70 4.51
N ALA A 277 -5.22 16.93 3.41
CA ALA A 277 -5.24 15.46 3.48
C ALA A 277 -3.99 14.91 4.20
N LEU A 278 -2.82 15.48 3.92
CA LEU A 278 -1.54 15.10 4.55
C LEU A 278 -1.50 15.51 6.03
N LEU A 279 -2.05 16.68 6.34
CA LEU A 279 -2.17 17.17 7.72
C LEU A 279 -3.17 16.38 8.58
N ALA A 280 -4.03 15.55 7.97
CA ALA A 280 -4.94 14.65 8.68
C ALA A 280 -4.35 13.25 8.93
N VAL A 281 -3.16 12.92 8.41
CA VAL A 281 -2.48 11.64 8.65
C VAL A 281 -2.26 11.36 10.15
N PRO A 282 -1.88 12.33 10.99
CA PRO A 282 -1.77 12.11 12.44
C PRO A 282 -3.07 11.66 13.11
N GLU A 283 -4.22 12.17 12.67
CA GLU A 283 -5.53 11.74 13.20
C GLU A 283 -5.84 10.29 12.81
N ALA A 284 -5.43 9.84 11.63
CA ALA A 284 -5.56 8.44 11.24
C ALA A 284 -4.72 7.51 12.15
N VAL A 285 -3.48 7.90 12.47
CA VAL A 285 -2.63 7.17 13.44
C VAL A 285 -3.27 7.16 14.83
N ALA A 286 -3.80 8.30 15.29
CA ALA A 286 -4.47 8.40 16.57
C ALA A 286 -5.74 7.52 16.63
N PHE A 287 -6.53 7.50 15.57
CA PHE A 287 -7.70 6.63 15.43
C PHE A 287 -7.31 5.15 15.56
N MET A 288 -6.32 4.71 14.79
CA MET A 288 -5.86 3.31 14.84
C MET A 288 -5.36 2.90 16.24
N ARG A 289 -4.64 3.79 16.93
CA ARG A 289 -4.22 3.57 18.33
C ARG A 289 -5.40 3.52 19.30
N ALA A 290 -6.40 4.38 19.13
CA ALA A 290 -7.56 4.47 20.02
C ALA A 290 -8.49 3.24 19.97
N TYR A 291 -8.53 2.55 18.82
CA TYR A 291 -9.37 1.37 18.60
C TYR A 291 -8.57 0.06 18.58
N ASP A 292 -7.31 0.06 19.03
CA ASP A 292 -6.44 -1.13 19.03
C ASP A 292 -6.48 -1.86 17.68
N TRP A 293 -5.93 -1.20 16.66
CA TRP A 293 -6.01 -1.71 15.30
C TRP A 293 -5.35 -3.07 15.13
N ASP A 294 -4.43 -3.47 16.00
CA ASP A 294 -3.78 -4.78 15.97
C ASP A 294 -4.81 -5.90 16.18
N SER A 295 -5.69 -5.75 17.17
CA SER A 295 -6.83 -6.65 17.39
C SER A 295 -7.84 -6.62 16.23
N VAL A 296 -8.06 -5.45 15.62
CA VAL A 296 -8.92 -5.32 14.43
C VAL A 296 -8.34 -6.11 13.26
N ARG A 297 -7.03 -5.97 12.99
CA ARG A 297 -6.35 -6.73 11.93
C ARG A 297 -6.46 -8.23 12.15
N ALA A 298 -6.23 -8.70 13.38
CA ALA A 298 -6.30 -10.11 13.72
C ALA A 298 -7.72 -10.69 13.46
N ARG A 299 -8.77 -10.01 13.94
CA ARG A 299 -10.16 -10.47 13.69
C ARG A 299 -10.51 -10.43 12.20
N SER A 300 -10.13 -9.36 11.50
CA SER A 300 -10.36 -9.25 10.06
C SER A 300 -9.62 -10.33 9.26
N HIS A 301 -8.43 -10.74 9.68
CA HIS A 301 -7.70 -11.85 9.09
C HIS A 301 -8.45 -13.18 9.25
N GLU A 302 -8.93 -13.50 10.46
CA GLU A 302 -9.72 -14.71 10.71
C GLU A 302 -11.01 -14.75 9.86
N LEU A 303 -11.71 -13.62 9.74
CA LEU A 303 -12.89 -13.52 8.89
C LEU A 303 -12.55 -13.69 7.40
N ALA A 304 -11.45 -13.09 6.94
CA ALA A 304 -10.97 -13.25 5.57
C ALA A 304 -10.59 -14.71 5.28
N LEU A 305 -9.90 -15.37 6.22
CA LEU A 305 -9.52 -16.78 6.15
C LEU A 305 -10.73 -17.70 6.05
N ARG A 306 -11.72 -17.54 6.96
CA ARG A 306 -12.98 -18.32 6.92
C ARG A 306 -13.70 -18.16 5.58
N THR A 307 -13.83 -16.91 5.13
CA THR A 307 -14.55 -16.59 3.89
C THR A 307 -13.85 -17.17 2.67
N ARG A 308 -12.52 -17.03 2.61
CA ARG A 308 -11.68 -17.63 1.57
C ARG A 308 -11.85 -19.13 1.52
N ASP A 309 -11.74 -19.81 2.65
CA ASP A 309 -11.78 -21.28 2.73
C ASP A 309 -13.18 -21.82 2.35
N ALA A 310 -14.24 -21.12 2.73
CA ALA A 310 -15.60 -21.45 2.32
C ALA A 310 -15.79 -21.35 0.80
N ILE A 311 -15.39 -20.23 0.18
CA ILE A 311 -15.49 -20.06 -1.29
C ILE A 311 -14.57 -21.04 -2.01
N HIS A 312 -13.41 -21.33 -1.44
CA HIS A 312 -12.47 -22.30 -1.97
C HIS A 312 -13.07 -23.71 -2.03
N ALA A 313 -13.81 -24.12 -1.00
CA ALA A 313 -14.49 -25.40 -0.97
C ALA A 313 -15.56 -25.54 -2.08
N LEU A 314 -16.11 -24.44 -2.59
CA LEU A 314 -17.05 -24.44 -3.72
C LEU A 314 -16.38 -24.82 -5.05
N THR A 315 -15.13 -24.38 -5.25
CA THR A 315 -14.43 -24.58 -6.53
C THR A 315 -13.50 -25.78 -6.53
N GLY A 316 -12.99 -26.20 -5.37
CA GLY A 316 -12.01 -27.28 -5.23
C GLY A 316 -10.66 -26.99 -5.90
N LEU A 317 -10.37 -25.72 -6.23
CA LEU A 317 -9.08 -25.30 -6.80
C LEU A 317 -7.96 -25.43 -5.74
N ALA A 318 -6.73 -25.02 -6.03
CA ALA A 318 -5.66 -24.96 -5.01
C ALA A 318 -5.65 -23.58 -4.33
N VAL A 319 -5.50 -23.52 -3.00
CA VAL A 319 -5.33 -22.23 -2.29
C VAL A 319 -4.06 -21.54 -2.78
N LEU A 320 -4.10 -20.22 -2.98
CA LEU A 320 -2.92 -19.49 -3.47
C LEU A 320 -1.76 -19.47 -2.48
N THR A 321 -2.07 -19.40 -1.19
CA THR A 321 -1.08 -19.10 -0.16
C THR A 321 -1.54 -19.58 1.22
N PRO A 322 -0.62 -20.01 2.10
CA PRO A 322 -0.97 -20.34 3.48
C PRO A 322 -1.50 -19.11 4.26
N PRO A 323 -2.25 -19.33 5.36
CA PRO A 323 -2.78 -18.26 6.21
C PRO A 323 -1.74 -17.23 6.68
N THR A 324 -0.50 -17.64 6.87
CA THR A 324 0.59 -16.78 7.37
C THR A 324 1.10 -15.74 6.37
N HIS A 325 0.73 -15.83 5.09
CA HIS A 325 1.29 -15.01 4.00
C HIS A 325 0.28 -14.03 3.38
N PHE A 326 -0.83 -13.79 4.07
CA PHE A 326 -1.72 -12.67 3.81
C PHE A 326 -2.24 -12.09 5.13
N SER A 327 -2.94 -10.95 5.08
CA SER A 327 -3.48 -10.28 6.27
C SER A 327 -5.00 -10.17 6.14
N GLN A 328 -5.56 -8.97 6.02
CA GLN A 328 -7.00 -8.75 5.88
C GLN A 328 -7.48 -8.85 4.42
N MET A 329 -6.54 -8.99 3.48
CA MET A 329 -6.78 -9.13 2.05
C MET A 329 -6.28 -10.49 1.57
N CYS A 330 -7.08 -11.21 0.80
CA CYS A 330 -6.69 -12.47 0.16
C CYS A 330 -7.29 -12.59 -1.24
N ALA A 331 -6.64 -13.37 -2.10
CA ALA A 331 -7.20 -13.74 -3.40
C ALA A 331 -7.66 -15.19 -3.44
N ILE A 332 -8.75 -15.43 -4.15
CA ILE A 332 -9.39 -16.72 -4.32
C ILE A 332 -9.40 -17.02 -5.82
N PRO A 333 -8.70 -18.07 -6.29
CA PRO A 333 -8.77 -18.51 -7.67
C PRO A 333 -10.21 -18.88 -8.03
N LEU A 334 -10.65 -18.48 -9.23
CA LEU A 334 -11.92 -18.88 -9.80
C LEU A 334 -11.70 -19.76 -11.04
N PRO A 335 -12.68 -20.59 -11.45
CA PRO A 335 -12.58 -21.38 -12.66
C PRO A 335 -12.25 -20.54 -13.91
N GLN A 336 -11.32 -21.02 -14.75
CA GLN A 336 -10.78 -20.26 -15.89
C GLN A 336 -11.81 -19.89 -16.96
N ASN A 337 -12.92 -20.62 -17.03
CA ASN A 337 -14.01 -20.35 -17.96
C ASN A 337 -14.88 -19.15 -17.54
N LEU A 338 -14.70 -18.61 -16.33
CA LEU A 338 -15.43 -17.44 -15.86
C LEU A 338 -14.78 -16.15 -16.32
N ALA A 339 -15.59 -15.23 -16.84
CA ALA A 339 -15.15 -13.88 -17.13
C ALA A 339 -15.11 -13.07 -15.83
N ALA A 340 -13.91 -12.59 -15.46
CA ALA A 340 -13.70 -11.81 -14.22
C ALA A 340 -14.69 -10.63 -14.11
N GLU A 341 -14.85 -9.85 -15.19
CA GLU A 341 -15.75 -8.70 -15.18
C GLU A 341 -17.21 -9.09 -14.98
N ALA A 342 -17.68 -10.20 -15.57
CA ALA A 342 -19.06 -10.65 -15.40
C ALA A 342 -19.37 -11.06 -13.95
N ILE A 343 -18.42 -11.70 -13.25
CA ILE A 343 -18.60 -12.05 -11.83
C ILE A 343 -18.60 -10.78 -10.97
N LYS A 344 -17.68 -9.85 -11.22
CA LYS A 344 -17.62 -8.56 -10.53
C LYS A 344 -18.91 -7.76 -10.70
N GLU A 345 -19.40 -7.62 -11.93
CA GLU A 345 -20.66 -6.94 -12.24
C GLU A 345 -21.84 -7.64 -11.55
N ALA A 346 -21.92 -8.97 -11.59
CA ALA A 346 -22.99 -9.71 -10.94
C ALA A 346 -22.99 -9.55 -9.42
N LEU A 347 -21.82 -9.56 -8.77
CA LEU A 347 -21.68 -9.31 -7.33
C LEU A 347 -22.25 -7.95 -6.94
N PHE A 348 -21.96 -6.90 -7.72
CA PHE A 348 -22.45 -5.57 -7.43
C PHE A 348 -23.94 -5.40 -7.78
N GLU A 349 -24.34 -5.69 -9.02
CA GLU A 349 -25.67 -5.38 -9.54
C GLU A 349 -26.77 -6.26 -8.93
N ARG A 350 -26.48 -7.54 -8.62
CA ARG A 350 -27.48 -8.47 -8.07
C ARG A 350 -27.47 -8.56 -6.56
N TYR A 351 -26.28 -8.46 -5.95
CA TYR A 351 -26.10 -8.72 -4.52
C TYR A 351 -25.65 -7.50 -3.72
N HIS A 352 -25.38 -6.36 -4.37
CA HIS A 352 -24.84 -5.16 -3.74
C HIS A 352 -23.54 -5.42 -2.96
N ILE A 353 -22.68 -6.28 -3.50
CA ILE A 353 -21.37 -6.62 -2.94
C ILE A 353 -20.28 -6.00 -3.79
N GLU A 354 -19.52 -5.08 -3.20
CA GLU A 354 -18.35 -4.47 -3.82
C GLU A 354 -17.12 -5.32 -3.50
N ALA A 355 -16.77 -6.23 -4.42
CA ALA A 355 -15.56 -7.04 -4.36
C ALA A 355 -14.92 -7.15 -5.75
N PRO A 356 -13.63 -6.86 -5.89
CA PRO A 356 -12.95 -6.87 -7.18
C PRO A 356 -12.68 -8.30 -7.64
N VAL A 357 -12.88 -8.52 -8.95
CA VAL A 357 -12.43 -9.72 -9.64
C VAL A 357 -11.46 -9.30 -10.74
N HIS A 358 -10.25 -9.86 -10.71
CA HIS A 358 -9.17 -9.48 -11.62
C HIS A 358 -8.67 -10.70 -12.38
N ALA A 359 -8.20 -10.48 -13.61
CA ALA A 359 -7.46 -11.50 -14.35
C ALA A 359 -5.95 -11.28 -14.15
N LEU A 360 -5.23 -12.35 -13.82
CA LEU A 360 -3.76 -12.37 -13.80
C LEU A 360 -3.29 -13.63 -14.54
N ASN A 361 -2.40 -13.45 -15.52
CA ASN A 361 -1.89 -14.53 -16.38
C ASN A 361 -3.02 -15.41 -16.98
N GLY A 362 -4.13 -14.77 -17.38
CA GLY A 362 -5.30 -15.43 -17.96
C GLY A 362 -6.23 -16.15 -16.97
N SER A 363 -5.93 -16.14 -15.66
CA SER A 363 -6.80 -16.75 -14.63
C SER A 363 -7.55 -15.69 -13.83
N PRO A 364 -8.86 -15.88 -13.56
CA PRO A 364 -9.66 -14.96 -12.75
C PRO A 364 -9.44 -15.21 -11.25
N TYR A 365 -9.39 -14.11 -10.49
CA TYR A 365 -9.23 -14.09 -9.04
C TYR A 365 -10.25 -13.14 -8.42
N LEU A 366 -11.07 -13.65 -7.49
CA LEU A 366 -11.82 -12.81 -6.57
C LEU A 366 -10.85 -12.34 -5.48
N ARG A 367 -10.69 -11.04 -5.30
CA ARG A 367 -9.88 -10.49 -4.21
C ARG A 367 -10.78 -9.93 -3.12
N LEU A 368 -10.75 -10.59 -1.97
CA LEU A 368 -11.48 -10.20 -0.77
C LEU A 368 -10.63 -9.23 0.06
N SER A 369 -11.23 -8.13 0.52
CA SER A 369 -10.62 -7.20 1.48
C SER A 369 -11.57 -6.95 2.65
N ILE A 370 -11.32 -7.62 3.78
CA ILE A 370 -12.06 -7.42 5.03
C ILE A 370 -11.46 -6.23 5.78
N GLN A 371 -12.28 -5.42 6.44
CA GLN A 371 -11.84 -4.38 7.35
C GLN A 371 -12.60 -4.45 8.68
N GLY A 372 -12.21 -3.62 9.65
CA GLY A 372 -12.81 -3.61 10.99
C GLY A 372 -14.33 -3.40 11.05
N TYR A 373 -14.94 -2.81 10.02
CA TYR A 373 -16.39 -2.61 9.90
C TYR A 373 -17.15 -3.80 9.28
N ASN A 374 -16.45 -4.87 8.89
CA ASN A 374 -17.06 -6.07 8.34
C ASN A 374 -17.27 -7.15 9.41
N ASP A 375 -18.33 -7.95 9.24
CA ASP A 375 -18.72 -9.04 10.14
C ASP A 375 -19.12 -10.32 9.38
N ASP A 376 -19.57 -11.34 10.13
CA ASP A 376 -20.00 -12.61 9.55
C ASP A 376 -21.18 -12.47 8.57
N HIS A 377 -22.05 -11.48 8.75
CA HIS A 377 -23.16 -11.25 7.82
C HIS A 377 -22.62 -10.85 6.44
N ASP A 378 -21.64 -9.94 6.39
CA ASP A 378 -20.99 -9.52 5.14
C ASP A 378 -20.28 -10.71 4.45
N ALA A 379 -19.55 -11.51 5.23
CA ALA A 379 -18.86 -12.70 4.74
C ALA A 379 -19.83 -13.76 4.19
N ASP A 380 -20.87 -14.10 4.96
CA ASP A 380 -21.85 -15.11 4.55
C ASP A 380 -22.66 -14.68 3.33
N ALA A 381 -22.89 -13.36 3.16
CA ALA A 381 -23.53 -12.84 1.95
C ALA A 381 -22.65 -13.06 0.71
N LEU A 382 -21.34 -12.82 0.80
CA LEU A 382 -20.41 -13.11 -0.30
C LEU A 382 -20.35 -14.62 -0.59
N ILE A 383 -20.29 -15.47 0.43
CA ILE A 383 -20.26 -16.93 0.23
C ILE A 383 -21.51 -17.39 -0.53
N ARG A 384 -22.71 -16.99 -0.10
CA ARG A 384 -23.97 -17.33 -0.81
C ARG A 384 -24.01 -16.80 -2.24
N ALA A 385 -23.57 -15.56 -2.46
CA ALA A 385 -23.51 -15.00 -3.80
C ALA A 385 -22.57 -15.81 -4.71
N MET A 386 -21.43 -16.24 -4.19
CA MET A 386 -20.49 -17.09 -4.94
C MET A 386 -21.03 -18.51 -5.15
N GLU A 387 -21.75 -19.11 -4.20
CA GLU A 387 -22.45 -20.39 -4.39
C GLU A 387 -23.40 -20.33 -5.60
N GLU A 388 -24.19 -19.27 -5.71
CA GLU A 388 -25.12 -19.08 -6.82
C GLU A 388 -24.43 -18.76 -8.15
N LEU A 389 -23.31 -18.03 -8.13
CA LEU A 389 -22.58 -17.62 -9.33
C LEU A 389 -21.66 -18.73 -9.88
N LEU A 390 -21.31 -19.73 -9.07
CA LEU A 390 -20.45 -20.84 -9.44
C LEU A 390 -21.21 -22.14 -9.75
N ALA A 391 -22.50 -22.21 -9.41
CA ALA A 391 -23.41 -23.29 -9.80
C ALA A 391 -23.75 -23.24 -11.30
#